data_AF-A0A7C2U7I6-F1
#
_entry.id   AF-A0A7C2U7I6-F1
#
_cell.length_a   1.000
_cell.length_b   1.000
_cell.length_c   1.000
_cell.angle_alpha   90.00
_cell.angle_beta   90.00
_cell.angle_gamma   90.00
#
_symmetry.space_group_name_H-M   'P 1'
#
loop_
_entity.id
_entity.type
_entity.pdbx_description
1 polymer ?
#
loop_
_entity_poly.entity_id
_entity_poly.type
_entity_poly.pdbx_seq_one_letter_code
_entity_poly.pdbx_strand_id
1 'polypeptide(L)'
;MPKKKFIQKGVFVAITTLGPALSPCFAQYKTLGPGSCGLGQSNCHTTENNWWKNDAHHGTVDAFYDDPAAYEKIAQLAGVGAGNMLKGNQSCASCHGTVISGKESREMEDGVSCESCHGPGSDYKDPHSEKPGGYEKALKLGMIELKNLDARAKTCVRCHYITDQKLLAAGHPDGANFNYISGIKKVARHWKRQPAGDDLAKAPFEKARQAKGPVAQMVKVAPAAPPVSKPPPKRTAIATPETRQPARTAESVVAASPKNTVTSRPTPTTLIIPVDNAAPLDLPPFPNISDTTSVRDILLIVKKRLELLYQKTGNTPN
;
A
#
# COMPACT_ATOMS: atom_id res chain seq x y z
N MET A 1 54.02 34.77 70.63
CA MET A 1 52.83 35.50 70.12
C MET A 1 52.05 34.57 69.20
N PRO A 2 50.74 34.33 69.45
CA PRO A 2 49.99 33.23 68.83
C PRO A 2 49.34 33.62 67.50
N LYS A 3 49.27 32.64 66.60
CA LYS A 3 48.74 32.69 65.23
C LYS A 3 47.21 32.81 65.25
N LYS A 4 46.63 33.79 64.54
CA LYS A 4 45.19 33.87 64.27
C LYS A 4 44.84 33.15 62.97
N LYS A 5 44.02 32.11 63.08
CA LYS A 5 43.28 31.47 61.98
C LYS A 5 42.14 32.39 61.55
N PHE A 6 41.88 32.50 60.24
CA PHE A 6 40.60 32.95 59.72
C PHE A 6 40.09 32.01 58.64
N ILE A 7 38.77 31.86 58.63
CA ILE A 7 37.99 30.72 58.18
C ILE A 7 37.64 30.88 56.71
N GLN A 8 37.94 29.86 55.91
CA GLN A 8 37.58 29.78 54.49
C GLN A 8 36.13 29.28 54.38
N LYS A 9 35.22 30.13 53.88
CA LYS A 9 33.83 29.76 53.61
C LYS A 9 33.79 28.89 52.35
N GLY A 10 33.45 27.60 52.50
CA GLY A 10 33.24 26.68 51.40
C GLY A 10 31.89 26.94 50.72
N VAL A 11 31.90 27.13 49.40
CA VAL A 11 30.72 27.12 48.55
C VAL A 11 30.52 25.68 48.08
N PHE A 12 29.44 25.03 48.52
CA PHE A 12 28.99 23.75 47.98
C PHE A 12 28.32 23.98 46.63
N VAL A 13 28.94 23.54 45.55
CA VAL A 13 28.31 23.42 44.23
C VAL A 13 27.66 22.04 44.17
N ALA A 14 26.34 22.00 44.23
CA ALA A 14 25.57 20.79 43.95
C ALA A 14 25.64 20.50 42.44
N ILE A 15 26.33 19.43 42.06
CA ILE A 15 26.33 18.91 40.69
C ILE A 15 25.05 18.07 40.54
N THR A 16 23.98 18.68 40.04
CA THR A 16 22.79 17.96 39.57
C THR A 16 23.10 17.35 38.20
N THR A 17 23.36 16.05 38.17
CA THR A 17 23.40 15.28 36.92
C THR A 17 21.96 15.08 36.41
N LEU A 18 21.46 16.01 35.58
CA LEU A 18 20.29 15.75 34.74
C LEU A 18 20.75 15.10 33.44
N GLY A 19 20.66 13.77 33.36
CA GLY A 19 20.66 13.08 32.07
C GLY A 19 19.29 13.23 31.39
N PRO A 20 19.20 13.44 30.07
CA PRO A 20 17.93 13.38 29.39
C PRO A 20 17.60 11.91 29.13
N ALA A 21 16.68 11.35 29.94
CA ALA A 21 15.91 10.20 29.51
C ALA A 21 14.95 10.69 28.41
N LEU A 22 15.38 10.58 27.15
CA LEU A 22 14.50 10.66 26.00
C LEU A 22 13.53 9.47 26.10
N SER A 23 12.36 9.70 26.70
CA SER A 23 11.25 8.77 26.58
C SER A 23 10.94 8.59 25.09
N PRO A 24 10.85 7.36 24.58
CA PRO A 24 10.35 7.13 23.24
C PRO A 24 8.93 7.71 23.19
N CYS A 25 8.70 8.65 22.29
CA CYS A 25 7.39 9.17 21.99
C CYS A 25 6.60 8.01 21.36
N PHE A 26 5.97 7.18 22.19
CA PHE A 26 4.94 6.26 21.73
C PHE A 26 3.90 7.11 21.01
N ALA A 27 3.46 6.67 19.83
CA ALA A 27 2.36 7.32 19.13
C ALA A 27 1.20 7.50 20.12
N GLN A 28 0.87 8.77 20.42
CA GLN A 28 -0.03 9.11 21.52
C GLN A 28 -1.43 8.50 21.32
N TYR A 29 -1.83 8.30 20.07
CA TYR A 29 -3.16 7.84 19.67
C TYR A 29 -3.05 6.57 18.82
N LYS A 30 -4.01 5.67 18.97
CA LYS A 30 -4.06 4.38 18.29
C LYS A 30 -5.14 4.35 17.21
N THR A 31 -4.80 3.76 16.06
CA THR A 31 -5.75 3.41 15.01
C THR A 31 -6.48 2.13 15.42
N LEU A 32 -7.80 2.17 15.45
CA LEU A 32 -8.65 1.07 15.93
C LEU A 32 -9.20 0.18 14.81
N GLY A 33 -9.22 0.68 13.57
CA GLY A 33 -9.85 0.07 12.40
C GLY A 33 -11.29 0.57 12.18
N PRO A 34 -11.85 0.31 10.98
CA PRO A 34 -13.15 0.85 10.57
C PRO A 34 -14.33 0.35 11.42
N GLY A 35 -14.23 -0.83 12.05
CA GLY A 35 -15.25 -1.33 12.98
C GLY A 35 -15.52 -0.36 14.14
N SER A 36 -14.49 0.37 14.58
CA SER A 36 -14.60 1.37 15.64
C SER A 36 -15.49 2.57 15.25
N CYS A 37 -15.65 2.83 13.95
CA CYS A 37 -16.53 3.86 13.39
C CYS A 37 -17.96 3.35 13.15
N GLY A 38 -18.34 2.23 13.78
CA GLY A 38 -19.70 1.72 13.76
C GLY A 38 -19.99 0.70 12.65
N LEU A 39 -18.97 0.24 11.93
CA LEU A 39 -19.09 -0.90 11.02
C LEU A 39 -19.31 -2.19 11.83
N GLY A 40 -20.54 -2.72 11.75
CA GLY A 40 -20.91 -4.01 12.35
C GLY A 40 -21.13 -4.03 13.86
N GLN A 41 -21.01 -2.90 14.56
CA GLN A 41 -21.09 -2.85 16.03
C GLN A 41 -22.15 -1.89 16.57
N SER A 42 -22.23 -0.67 16.07
CA SER A 42 -23.03 0.40 16.69
C SER A 42 -23.84 1.27 15.73
N ASN A 43 -23.72 1.08 14.41
CA ASN A 43 -24.46 1.82 13.38
C ASN A 43 -24.37 3.37 13.47
N CYS A 44 -23.47 3.95 14.28
CA CYS A 44 -23.39 5.40 14.51
C CYS A 44 -23.12 6.20 13.22
N HIS A 45 -22.30 5.64 12.33
CA HIS A 45 -21.97 6.22 11.02
C HIS A 45 -22.45 5.33 9.86
N THR A 46 -23.70 4.84 9.95
CA THR A 46 -24.24 3.90 8.95
C THR A 46 -24.17 4.44 7.52
N THR A 47 -24.52 5.72 7.32
CA THR A 47 -24.51 6.35 5.99
C THR A 47 -23.10 6.42 5.43
N GLU A 48 -22.14 6.89 6.24
CA GLU A 48 -20.75 7.02 5.84
C GLU A 48 -20.11 5.65 5.57
N ASN A 49 -20.40 4.66 6.41
CA ASN A 49 -19.92 3.28 6.23
C ASN A 49 -20.49 2.64 4.95
N ASN A 50 -21.76 2.87 4.64
CA ASN A 50 -22.38 2.34 3.41
C ASN A 50 -21.82 3.02 2.15
N TRP A 51 -21.50 4.31 2.22
CA TRP A 51 -20.77 4.98 1.16
C TRP A 51 -19.36 4.39 0.99
N TRP A 52 -18.61 4.24 2.09
CA TRP A 52 -17.21 3.82 2.06
C TRP A 52 -17.02 2.46 1.40
N LYS A 53 -17.91 1.48 1.66
CA LYS A 53 -17.88 0.15 1.02
C LYS A 53 -17.85 0.19 -0.51
N ASN A 54 -18.32 1.28 -1.12
CA ASN A 54 -18.37 1.48 -2.57
C ASN A 54 -17.40 2.57 -3.05
N ASP A 55 -16.59 3.13 -2.16
CA ASP A 55 -15.59 4.14 -2.49
C ASP A 55 -14.26 3.47 -2.89
N ALA A 56 -13.51 4.12 -3.78
CA ALA A 56 -12.26 3.58 -4.29
C ALA A 56 -11.21 3.36 -3.18
N HIS A 57 -11.28 4.10 -2.08
CA HIS A 57 -10.37 3.92 -0.94
C HIS A 57 -10.57 2.57 -0.22
N HIS A 58 -11.78 2.01 -0.24
CA HIS A 58 -12.05 0.71 0.40
C HIS A 58 -11.28 -0.44 -0.27
N GLY A 59 -11.25 -0.46 -1.61
CA GLY A 59 -10.61 -1.52 -2.41
C GLY A 59 -9.11 -1.33 -2.66
N THR A 60 -8.42 -0.43 -1.95
CA THR A 60 -6.99 -0.17 -2.22
C THR A 60 -6.08 -1.32 -1.85
N VAL A 61 -6.51 -2.19 -0.92
CA VAL A 61 -5.81 -3.44 -0.60
C VAL A 61 -6.09 -4.52 -1.63
N ASP A 62 -7.28 -4.53 -2.22
CA ASP A 62 -7.66 -5.49 -3.26
C ASP A 62 -6.83 -5.29 -4.53
N ALA A 63 -6.44 -4.04 -4.82
CA ALA A 63 -5.62 -3.69 -5.97
C ALA A 63 -4.30 -4.49 -6.07
N PHE A 64 -3.71 -4.93 -4.94
CA PHE A 64 -2.51 -5.77 -4.96
C PHE A 64 -2.73 -7.15 -5.59
N TYR A 65 -3.99 -7.62 -5.60
CA TYR A 65 -4.37 -8.92 -6.16
C TYR A 65 -4.83 -8.83 -7.63
N ASP A 66 -5.14 -7.63 -8.13
CA ASP A 66 -5.57 -7.43 -9.52
C ASP A 66 -4.42 -7.64 -10.52
N ASP A 67 -3.20 -7.18 -10.18
CA ASP A 67 -1.98 -7.40 -10.96
C ASP A 67 -0.77 -7.67 -10.03
N PRO A 68 -0.71 -8.86 -9.40
CA PRO A 68 0.32 -9.17 -8.41
C PRO A 68 1.74 -9.00 -8.96
N ALA A 69 1.97 -9.36 -10.22
CA ALA A 69 3.28 -9.27 -10.84
C ALA A 69 3.79 -7.81 -10.93
N ALA A 70 2.91 -6.86 -11.25
CA ALA A 70 3.28 -5.45 -11.28
C ALA A 70 3.63 -4.90 -9.88
N TYR A 71 2.80 -5.20 -8.87
CA TYR A 71 3.03 -4.72 -7.50
C TYR A 71 4.22 -5.39 -6.81
N GLU A 72 4.43 -6.69 -7.03
CA GLU A 72 5.60 -7.40 -6.52
C GLU A 72 6.90 -6.82 -7.09
N LYS A 73 6.92 -6.48 -8.38
CA LYS A 73 8.06 -5.81 -9.01
C LYS A 73 8.33 -4.46 -8.36
N ILE A 74 7.30 -3.64 -8.15
CA ILE A 74 7.43 -2.35 -7.46
C ILE A 74 7.98 -2.56 -6.05
N ALA A 75 7.40 -3.51 -5.29
CA ALA A 75 7.83 -3.81 -3.93
C ALA A 75 9.30 -4.21 -3.88
N GLN A 76 9.73 -5.15 -4.74
CA GLN A 76 11.12 -5.63 -4.80
C GLN A 76 12.10 -4.50 -5.13
N LEU A 77 11.79 -3.68 -6.14
CA LEU A 77 12.62 -2.51 -6.51
C LEU A 77 12.63 -1.46 -5.40
N ALA A 78 11.54 -1.34 -4.65
CA ALA A 78 11.44 -0.52 -3.45
C ALA A 78 12.04 -1.20 -2.20
N GLY A 79 12.75 -2.33 -2.35
CA GLY A 79 13.43 -3.03 -1.26
C GLY A 79 12.50 -3.69 -0.23
N VAL A 80 11.25 -3.94 -0.61
CA VAL A 80 10.25 -4.68 0.16
C VAL A 80 10.11 -6.06 -0.50
N GLY A 81 10.31 -7.13 0.27
CA GLY A 81 10.08 -8.48 -0.25
C GLY A 81 8.63 -8.65 -0.71
N ALA A 82 8.40 -9.34 -1.84
CA ALA A 82 7.06 -9.53 -2.42
C ALA A 82 6.04 -10.03 -1.37
N GLY A 83 6.38 -11.07 -0.61
CA GLY A 83 5.53 -11.61 0.48
C GLY A 83 5.38 -10.70 1.70
N ASN A 84 5.98 -9.51 1.71
CA ASN A 84 5.80 -8.53 2.77
C ASN A 84 5.00 -7.31 2.32
N MET A 85 4.73 -7.10 1.02
CA MET A 85 4.17 -5.84 0.50
C MET A 85 2.80 -5.46 1.11
N LEU A 86 2.04 -6.45 1.57
CA LEU A 86 0.75 -6.27 2.24
C LEU A 86 0.86 -6.00 3.73
N LYS A 87 2.03 -6.17 4.36
CA LYS A 87 2.18 -5.95 5.80
C LYS A 87 2.06 -4.46 6.13
N GLY A 88 1.33 -4.16 7.21
CA GLY A 88 1.06 -2.79 7.66
C GLY A 88 2.32 -1.97 8.02
N ASN A 89 3.43 -2.65 8.30
CA ASN A 89 4.72 -2.04 8.62
C ASN A 89 5.57 -1.73 7.39
N GLN A 90 5.08 -2.01 6.18
CA GLN A 90 5.74 -1.61 4.94
C GLN A 90 5.28 -0.23 4.47
N SER A 91 6.11 0.43 3.66
CA SER A 91 5.81 1.74 3.08
C SER A 91 4.52 1.75 2.25
N CYS A 92 4.17 0.64 1.62
CA CYS A 92 2.97 0.46 0.81
C CYS A 92 1.69 0.75 1.62
N ALA A 93 1.68 0.36 2.89
CA ALA A 93 0.53 0.47 3.76
C ALA A 93 0.13 1.91 4.08
N SER A 94 1.07 2.85 3.98
CA SER A 94 0.80 4.28 4.25
C SER A 94 -0.28 4.90 3.35
N CYS A 95 -0.55 4.26 2.20
CA CYS A 95 -1.50 4.75 1.20
C CYS A 95 -2.48 3.71 0.68
N HIS A 96 -2.27 2.42 0.96
CA HIS A 96 -3.14 1.37 0.48
C HIS A 96 -3.96 0.67 1.56
N GLY A 97 -3.73 0.96 2.84
CA GLY A 97 -4.54 0.34 3.89
C GLY A 97 -4.58 1.13 5.18
N THR A 98 -5.48 0.68 6.06
CA THR A 98 -5.57 1.20 7.41
C THR A 98 -4.84 0.26 8.35
N VAL A 99 -3.71 0.73 8.88
CA VAL A 99 -2.88 -0.06 9.79
C VAL A 99 -3.41 0.08 11.21
N ILE A 100 -3.97 -1.00 11.75
CA ILE A 100 -4.44 -1.06 13.14
C ILE A 100 -3.23 -1.09 14.07
N SER A 101 -3.24 -0.24 15.11
CA SER A 101 -2.14 -0.17 16.06
C SER A 101 -1.96 -1.48 16.82
N GLY A 102 -0.70 -1.94 16.92
CA GLY A 102 -0.35 -3.24 17.48
C GLY A 102 -0.53 -4.43 16.52
N LYS A 103 -0.95 -4.18 15.27
CA LYS A 103 -1.07 -5.17 14.20
C LYS A 103 -0.21 -4.83 12.99
N GLU A 104 0.77 -3.95 13.12
CA GLU A 104 1.59 -3.43 12.01
C GLU A 104 2.33 -4.56 11.27
N SER A 105 2.74 -5.63 11.95
CA SER A 105 3.41 -6.77 11.32
C SER A 105 2.47 -7.70 10.53
N ARG A 106 1.16 -7.52 10.66
CA ARG A 106 0.14 -8.29 9.94
C ARG A 106 -0.14 -7.68 8.57
N GLU A 107 -0.71 -8.48 7.69
CA GLU A 107 -1.26 -7.99 6.43
C GLU A 107 -2.40 -7.00 6.69
N MET A 108 -2.51 -5.99 5.84
CA MET A 108 -3.64 -5.07 5.85
C MET A 108 -4.91 -5.85 5.51
N GLU A 109 -5.89 -5.80 6.40
CA GLU A 109 -7.22 -6.40 6.19
C GLU A 109 -8.18 -5.40 5.53
N ASP A 110 -7.97 -4.11 5.79
CA ASP A 110 -8.78 -3.02 5.29
C ASP A 110 -7.96 -2.09 4.39
N GLY A 111 -8.56 -1.67 3.28
CA GLY A 111 -8.07 -0.54 2.50
C GLY A 111 -8.04 0.78 3.29
N VAL A 112 -7.87 1.88 2.58
CA VAL A 112 -7.92 3.21 3.20
C VAL A 112 -9.32 3.46 3.76
N SER A 113 -9.41 3.60 5.08
CA SER A 113 -10.67 3.71 5.82
C SER A 113 -10.80 5.01 6.61
N CYS A 114 -11.78 5.08 7.52
CA CYS A 114 -12.17 6.26 8.28
C CYS A 114 -10.97 6.97 8.92
N GLU A 115 -10.15 6.25 9.67
CA GLU A 115 -9.05 6.82 10.45
C GLU A 115 -7.85 7.25 9.59
N SER A 116 -7.77 6.79 8.33
CA SER A 116 -6.78 7.30 7.38
C SER A 116 -7.02 8.78 7.07
N CYS A 117 -8.28 9.23 7.08
CA CYS A 117 -8.64 10.62 6.82
C CYS A 117 -8.95 11.41 8.11
N HIS A 118 -9.63 10.77 9.07
CA HIS A 118 -10.09 11.40 10.31
C HIS A 118 -9.06 11.35 11.45
N GLY A 119 -7.99 10.58 11.30
CA GLY A 119 -6.97 10.37 12.33
C GLY A 119 -7.23 9.12 13.19
N PRO A 120 -6.26 8.73 14.03
CA PRO A 120 -6.40 7.60 14.95
C PRO A 120 -7.47 7.88 16.01
N GLY A 121 -8.46 6.99 16.10
CA GLY A 121 -9.70 7.21 16.83
C GLY A 121 -9.69 6.86 18.31
N SER A 122 -8.60 6.28 18.85
CA SER A 122 -8.58 5.74 20.22
C SER A 122 -9.09 6.69 21.29
N ASP A 123 -8.73 7.97 21.18
CA ASP A 123 -8.98 8.93 22.24
C ASP A 123 -10.17 9.83 21.94
N TYR A 124 -10.59 9.94 20.67
CA TYR A 124 -11.74 10.76 20.30
C TYR A 124 -13.02 9.97 19.99
N LYS A 125 -12.94 8.65 19.79
CA LYS A 125 -14.08 7.80 19.39
C LYS A 125 -15.30 7.99 20.29
N ASP A 126 -15.13 8.08 21.60
CA ASP A 126 -16.26 8.29 22.51
C ASP A 126 -16.59 9.79 22.65
N PRO A 127 -15.62 10.69 22.94
CA PRO A 127 -15.95 12.08 23.23
C PRO A 127 -16.38 12.91 22.03
N HIS A 128 -16.14 12.49 20.78
CA HIS A 128 -16.48 13.32 19.60
C HIS A 128 -17.98 13.62 19.47
N SER A 129 -18.83 12.80 20.10
CA SER A 129 -20.27 12.93 20.07
C SER A 129 -20.86 13.67 21.29
N GLU A 130 -20.02 13.97 22.29
CA GLU A 130 -20.44 14.68 23.51
C GLU A 130 -21.00 16.07 23.18
N LYS A 131 -21.99 16.49 23.98
CA LYS A 131 -22.58 17.82 23.87
C LYS A 131 -22.49 18.56 25.21
N PRO A 132 -22.15 19.85 25.21
CA PRO A 132 -21.63 20.63 24.08
C PRO A 132 -20.14 20.33 23.80
N GLY A 133 -19.67 20.61 22.58
CA GLY A 133 -18.23 20.73 22.30
C GLY A 133 -17.45 19.43 22.03
N GLY A 134 -18.12 18.30 21.78
CA GLY A 134 -17.45 17.02 21.49
C GLY A 134 -16.50 17.09 20.30
N TYR A 135 -16.83 17.87 19.27
CA TYR A 135 -15.96 18.06 18.10
C TYR A 135 -14.64 18.75 18.48
N GLU A 136 -14.70 19.86 19.22
CA GLU A 136 -13.53 20.61 19.66
C GLU A 136 -12.66 19.77 20.62
N LYS A 137 -13.29 18.93 21.44
CA LYS A 137 -12.60 17.94 22.27
C LYS A 137 -11.90 16.88 21.42
N ALA A 138 -12.57 16.35 20.39
CA ALA A 138 -11.98 15.38 19.46
C ALA A 138 -10.75 15.91 18.73
N LEU A 139 -10.76 17.17 18.30
CA LEU A 139 -9.59 17.81 17.66
C LEU A 139 -8.36 17.82 18.58
N LYS A 140 -8.56 18.02 19.90
CA LYS A 140 -7.48 17.96 20.91
C LYS A 140 -7.02 16.54 21.21
N LEU A 141 -7.76 15.53 20.76
CA LEU A 141 -7.55 14.10 21.00
C LEU A 141 -7.17 13.35 19.72
N GLY A 142 -6.61 14.06 18.73
CA GLY A 142 -6.01 13.45 17.53
C GLY A 142 -6.90 13.41 16.30
N MET A 143 -8.15 13.92 16.36
CA MET A 143 -8.98 14.04 15.15
C MET A 143 -8.38 15.08 14.19
N ILE A 144 -8.28 14.72 12.92
CA ILE A 144 -7.85 15.64 11.85
C ILE A 144 -8.99 16.62 11.54
N GLU A 145 -8.69 17.93 11.57
CA GLU A 145 -9.64 18.99 11.28
C GLU A 145 -9.95 19.11 9.77
N LEU A 146 -10.64 18.13 9.18
CA LEU A 146 -10.94 18.12 7.74
C LEU A 146 -11.89 19.26 7.28
N LYS A 147 -12.46 20.04 8.20
CA LYS A 147 -13.15 21.30 7.87
C LYS A 147 -12.16 22.40 7.47
N ASN A 148 -10.95 22.36 8.01
CA ASN A 148 -9.84 23.20 7.58
C ASN A 148 -9.30 22.69 6.24
N LEU A 149 -9.32 23.54 5.22
CA LEU A 149 -8.99 23.16 3.86
C LEU A 149 -7.51 22.80 3.68
N ASP A 150 -6.62 23.45 4.44
CA ASP A 150 -5.19 23.12 4.43
C ASP A 150 -4.94 21.75 5.07
N ALA A 151 -5.60 21.45 6.19
CA ALA A 151 -5.51 20.13 6.82
C ALA A 151 -6.08 19.04 5.91
N ARG A 152 -7.25 19.27 5.31
CA ARG A 152 -7.86 18.36 4.32
C ARG A 152 -6.93 18.10 3.14
N ALA A 153 -6.37 19.15 2.55
CA ALA A 153 -5.44 19.03 1.43
C ALA A 153 -4.20 18.21 1.80
N LYS A 154 -3.59 18.48 2.97
CA LYS A 154 -2.46 17.73 3.50
C LYS A 154 -2.76 16.24 3.65
N THR A 155 -3.95 15.90 4.12
CA THR A 155 -4.41 14.50 4.20
C THR A 155 -4.45 13.85 2.82
N CYS A 156 -5.00 14.52 1.80
CA CYS A 156 -5.11 13.97 0.45
C CYS A 156 -3.74 13.80 -0.24
N VAL A 157 -2.87 14.82 -0.18
CA VAL A 157 -1.56 14.78 -0.86
C VAL A 157 -0.60 13.75 -0.24
N ARG A 158 -0.90 13.22 0.96
CA ARG A 158 -0.09 12.13 1.55
C ARG A 158 0.07 10.99 0.55
N CYS A 159 -0.97 10.67 -0.21
CA CYS A 159 -1.04 9.53 -1.12
C CYS A 159 -1.31 9.89 -2.57
N HIS A 160 -2.09 10.94 -2.83
CA HIS A 160 -2.40 11.36 -4.21
C HIS A 160 -1.31 12.21 -4.87
N TYR A 161 -0.19 12.42 -4.18
CA TYR A 161 1.00 13.05 -4.74
C TYR A 161 2.25 12.49 -4.06
N ILE A 162 2.93 11.58 -4.77
CA ILE A 162 4.08 10.82 -4.28
C ILE A 162 5.36 11.46 -4.78
N THR A 163 6.24 11.82 -3.84
CA THR A 163 7.57 12.39 -4.11
C THR A 163 8.69 11.46 -3.65
N ASP A 164 8.35 10.31 -3.07
CA ASP A 164 9.31 9.30 -2.63
C ASP A 164 10.07 8.73 -3.82
N GLN A 165 11.36 9.04 -3.90
CA GLN A 165 12.20 8.68 -5.03
C GLN A 165 12.34 7.17 -5.21
N LYS A 166 12.30 6.40 -4.12
CA LYS A 166 12.45 4.94 -4.17
C LYS A 166 11.22 4.30 -4.81
N LEU A 167 10.03 4.75 -4.41
CA LEU A 167 8.77 4.30 -5.00
C LEU A 167 8.66 4.71 -6.48
N LEU A 168 9.01 5.95 -6.80
CA LEU A 168 8.99 6.44 -8.19
C LEU A 168 10.00 5.67 -9.06
N ALA A 169 11.19 5.36 -8.54
CA ALA A 169 12.21 4.55 -9.23
C ALA A 169 11.73 3.13 -9.53
N ALA A 170 10.95 2.58 -8.60
CA ALA A 170 10.35 1.26 -8.71
C ALA A 170 9.20 1.20 -9.73
N GLY A 171 8.78 2.36 -10.27
CA GLY A 171 7.69 2.47 -11.24
C GLY A 171 6.32 2.76 -10.62
N HIS A 172 6.26 3.15 -9.34
CA HIS A 172 5.02 3.60 -8.72
C HIS A 172 4.54 4.91 -9.38
N PRO A 173 3.23 5.09 -9.64
CA PRO A 173 2.69 6.34 -10.16
C PRO A 173 2.91 7.50 -9.19
N ASP A 174 3.19 8.70 -9.71
CA ASP A 174 3.43 9.90 -8.91
C ASP A 174 2.15 10.62 -8.43
N GLY A 175 1.02 10.34 -9.09
CA GLY A 175 -0.25 11.03 -8.84
C GLY A 175 -0.28 12.48 -9.34
N ALA A 176 0.68 12.93 -10.16
CA ALA A 176 0.75 14.32 -10.64
C ALA A 176 -0.49 14.75 -11.43
N ASN A 177 -1.20 13.80 -12.04
CA ASN A 177 -2.44 14.00 -12.79
C ASN A 177 -3.72 13.80 -11.95
N PHE A 178 -3.60 13.67 -10.63
CA PHE A 178 -4.76 13.48 -9.76
C PHE A 178 -5.73 14.66 -9.84
N ASN A 179 -6.99 14.37 -10.16
CA ASN A 179 -8.03 15.38 -10.21
C ASN A 179 -8.64 15.59 -8.81
N TYR A 180 -8.05 16.52 -8.04
CA TYR A 180 -8.49 16.85 -6.69
C TYR A 180 -9.99 17.19 -6.59
N ILE A 181 -10.53 17.97 -7.53
CA ILE A 181 -11.93 18.39 -7.52
C ILE A 181 -12.87 17.21 -7.72
N SER A 182 -12.53 16.32 -8.66
CA SER A 182 -13.28 15.09 -8.83
C SER A 182 -13.18 14.19 -7.59
N GLY A 183 -12.01 14.13 -6.95
CA GLY A 183 -11.80 13.41 -5.70
C GLY A 183 -12.71 13.92 -4.59
N ILE A 184 -12.72 15.23 -4.34
CA ILE A 184 -13.59 15.85 -3.34
C ILE A 184 -15.07 15.57 -3.62
N LYS A 185 -15.52 15.67 -4.88
CA LYS A 185 -16.93 15.35 -5.22
C LYS A 185 -17.30 13.90 -4.91
N LYS A 186 -16.39 12.93 -5.08
CA LYS A 186 -16.62 11.53 -4.73
C LYS A 186 -16.66 11.33 -3.21
N VAL A 187 -15.68 11.91 -2.49
CA VAL A 187 -15.56 11.82 -1.04
C VAL A 187 -16.72 12.51 -0.34
N ALA A 188 -17.14 13.69 -0.79
CA ALA A 188 -18.20 14.48 -0.16
C ALA A 188 -19.59 13.82 -0.17
N ARG A 189 -19.77 12.69 -0.87
CA ARG A 189 -21.01 11.91 -0.81
C ARG A 189 -21.30 11.33 0.57
N HIS A 190 -20.30 11.21 1.46
CA HIS A 190 -20.52 10.85 2.87
C HIS A 190 -20.75 12.06 3.78
N TRP A 191 -20.67 13.29 3.27
CA TRP A 191 -20.93 14.48 4.07
C TRP A 191 -22.43 14.71 4.21
N LYS A 192 -22.83 15.40 5.29
CA LYS A 192 -24.21 15.84 5.50
C LYS A 192 -24.66 16.93 4.52
N ARG A 193 -23.74 17.49 3.74
CA ARG A 193 -23.99 18.55 2.76
C ARG A 193 -23.17 18.31 1.50
N GLN A 194 -23.64 18.85 0.38
CA GLN A 194 -22.85 18.87 -0.84
C GLN A 194 -21.61 19.77 -0.69
N PRO A 195 -20.51 19.47 -1.39
CA PRO A 195 -19.34 20.35 -1.42
C PRO A 195 -19.69 21.63 -2.19
N ALA A 196 -19.31 22.79 -1.66
CA ALA A 196 -19.61 24.08 -2.28
C ALA A 196 -18.48 25.09 -2.02
N GLY A 197 -18.39 26.12 -2.86
CA GLY A 197 -17.43 27.20 -2.73
C GLY A 197 -16.00 26.67 -2.54
N ASP A 198 -15.38 27.05 -1.42
CA ASP A 198 -13.98 26.75 -1.13
C ASP A 198 -13.68 25.25 -0.96
N ASP A 199 -14.69 24.39 -0.74
CA ASP A 199 -14.47 22.94 -0.76
C ASP A 199 -13.92 22.45 -2.11
N LEU A 200 -14.23 23.17 -3.19
CA LEU A 200 -13.81 22.88 -4.56
C LEU A 200 -12.67 23.82 -5.02
N ALA A 201 -12.01 24.53 -4.11
CA ALA A 201 -10.82 25.29 -4.42
C ALA A 201 -9.62 24.36 -4.58
N LYS A 202 -8.85 24.52 -5.67
CA LYS A 202 -7.60 23.77 -5.89
C LYS A 202 -6.43 24.31 -5.07
N ALA A 203 -6.48 25.58 -4.66
CA ALA A 203 -5.36 26.27 -4.03
C ALA A 203 -4.78 25.57 -2.79
N PRO A 204 -5.58 25.04 -1.85
CA PRO A 204 -5.05 24.30 -0.70
C PRO A 204 -4.31 23.02 -1.12
N PHE A 205 -4.82 22.30 -2.12
CA PHE A 205 -4.17 21.10 -2.64
C PHE A 205 -2.85 21.41 -3.33
N GLU A 206 -2.80 22.47 -4.16
CA GLU A 206 -1.55 22.87 -4.82
C GLU A 206 -0.52 23.40 -3.83
N LYS A 207 -0.94 24.15 -2.81
CA LYS A 207 -0.08 24.54 -1.68
C LYS A 207 0.50 23.32 -0.98
N ALA A 208 -0.30 22.29 -0.72
CA ALA A 208 0.14 21.06 -0.08
C ALA A 208 1.09 20.24 -0.98
N ARG A 209 0.88 20.23 -2.31
CA ARG A 209 1.80 19.65 -3.28
C ARG A 209 3.14 20.38 -3.32
N GLN A 210 3.11 21.71 -3.38
CA GLN A 210 4.32 22.54 -3.36
C GLN A 210 5.13 22.31 -2.07
N ALA A 211 4.46 22.19 -0.93
CA ALA A 211 5.11 21.87 0.34
C ALA A 211 5.77 20.47 0.36
N LYS A 212 5.24 19.50 -0.41
CA LYS A 212 5.88 18.19 -0.63
C LYS A 212 7.07 18.22 -1.59
N GLY A 213 7.21 19.28 -2.38
CA GLY A 213 8.25 19.43 -3.39
C GLY A 213 7.90 18.81 -4.75
N PRO A 214 8.78 18.94 -5.74
CA PRO A 214 8.56 18.40 -7.07
C PRO A 214 8.62 16.86 -7.06
N VAL A 215 7.85 16.22 -7.94
CA VAL A 215 8.17 14.86 -8.40
C VAL A 215 9.48 14.98 -9.15
N ALA A 216 10.59 14.52 -8.59
CA ALA A 216 11.82 14.51 -9.36
C ALA A 216 11.59 13.59 -10.56
N GLN A 217 11.65 14.17 -11.77
CA GLN A 217 11.62 13.38 -12.98
C GLN A 217 12.88 12.52 -12.96
N MET A 218 12.69 11.25 -12.66
CA MET A 218 13.77 10.30 -12.76
C MET A 218 14.15 10.21 -14.23
N VAL A 219 15.31 10.74 -14.58
CA VAL A 219 15.99 10.36 -15.82
C VAL A 219 16.04 8.84 -15.78
N LYS A 220 15.36 8.17 -16.72
CA LYS A 220 15.42 6.72 -16.85
C LYS A 220 16.90 6.34 -16.91
N VAL A 221 17.44 5.85 -15.80
CA VAL A 221 18.77 5.26 -15.82
C VAL A 221 18.58 4.00 -16.66
N ALA A 222 19.10 4.05 -17.89
CA ALA A 222 19.15 2.89 -18.76
C ALA A 222 19.76 1.73 -17.95
N PRO A 223 19.20 0.51 -18.03
CA PRO A 223 19.74 -0.62 -17.30
C PRO A 223 21.23 -0.72 -17.60
N ALA A 224 22.04 -0.84 -16.54
CA ALA A 224 23.48 -1.00 -16.68
C ALA A 224 23.74 -2.11 -17.70
N ALA A 225 24.50 -1.77 -18.75
CA ALA A 225 24.85 -2.73 -19.77
C ALA A 225 25.44 -3.98 -19.09
N PRO A 226 25.05 -5.19 -19.51
CA PRO A 226 25.64 -6.41 -18.97
C PRO A 226 27.17 -6.33 -19.11
N PRO A 227 27.93 -6.85 -18.14
CA PRO A 227 29.38 -6.79 -18.18
C PRO A 227 29.85 -7.41 -19.50
N VAL A 228 30.58 -6.62 -20.29
CA VAL A 228 31.15 -7.05 -21.56
C VAL A 228 32.02 -8.26 -21.28
N SER A 229 31.59 -9.43 -21.75
CA SER A 229 32.42 -10.62 -21.73
C SER A 229 33.67 -10.36 -22.57
N LYS A 230 34.84 -10.68 -22.01
CA LYS A 230 36.11 -10.55 -22.73
C LYS A 230 36.02 -11.31 -24.06
N PRO A 231 36.52 -10.75 -25.17
CA PRO A 231 36.52 -11.45 -26.45
C PRO A 231 37.35 -12.74 -26.32
N PRO A 232 36.88 -13.88 -26.86
CA PRO A 232 37.68 -15.08 -26.93
C PRO A 232 38.91 -14.83 -27.83
N PRO A 233 40.06 -15.48 -27.56
CA PRO A 233 41.26 -15.27 -28.34
C PRO A 233 41.05 -15.67 -29.81
N LYS A 234 41.54 -14.81 -30.71
CA LYS A 234 41.47 -15.00 -32.17
C LYS A 234 42.10 -16.34 -32.55
N ARG A 235 41.27 -17.26 -33.04
CA ARG A 235 41.70 -18.45 -33.77
C ARG A 235 42.07 -17.99 -35.20
N THR A 236 43.34 -18.11 -35.56
CA THR A 236 43.82 -17.92 -36.94
C THR A 236 43.14 -18.94 -37.85
N ALA A 237 42.36 -18.46 -38.80
CA ALA A 237 41.76 -19.29 -39.85
C ALA A 237 42.75 -19.48 -41.01
N ILE A 238 42.85 -20.73 -41.44
CA ILE A 238 43.53 -21.22 -42.64
C ILE A 238 42.71 -20.80 -43.88
N ALA A 239 43.40 -20.52 -44.99
CA ALA A 239 42.84 -20.05 -46.25
C ALA A 239 42.04 -21.13 -47.03
N THR A 240 40.89 -20.70 -47.56
CA THR A 240 40.11 -20.99 -48.81
C THR A 240 40.52 -22.13 -49.75
N PRO A 241 39.60 -22.72 -50.60
CA PRO A 241 38.68 -21.96 -51.48
C PRO A 241 37.27 -22.51 -51.82
N GLU A 242 36.36 -21.55 -52.04
CA GLU A 242 35.46 -21.32 -53.20
C GLU A 242 34.76 -22.50 -53.91
N THR A 243 33.41 -22.51 -53.94
CA THR A 243 32.64 -22.77 -55.19
C THR A 243 31.16 -22.31 -55.15
N ARG A 244 30.80 -21.55 -56.19
CA ARG A 244 29.51 -21.43 -56.94
C ARG A 244 28.13 -21.38 -56.26
N GLN A 245 27.45 -20.28 -56.56
CA GLN A 245 26.00 -20.16 -56.76
C GLN A 245 25.58 -20.68 -58.17
N PRO A 246 24.30 -21.02 -58.39
CA PRO A 246 23.47 -20.10 -59.17
C PRO A 246 22.01 -19.93 -58.70
N ALA A 247 21.33 -19.00 -59.38
CA ALA A 247 20.12 -18.26 -59.05
C ALA A 247 18.78 -18.90 -59.51
N ARG A 248 17.69 -18.13 -59.26
CA ARG A 248 16.29 -18.10 -59.83
C ARG A 248 15.25 -18.29 -58.72
N THR A 249 14.09 -17.63 -58.66
CA THR A 249 13.39 -16.63 -59.49
C THR A 249 12.29 -16.02 -58.60
N ALA A 250 11.91 -14.78 -58.86
CA ALA A 250 10.74 -14.14 -58.26
C ALA A 250 9.45 -14.59 -58.97
N GLU A 251 8.36 -14.77 -58.23
CA GLU A 251 7.01 -14.61 -58.77
C GLU A 251 6.02 -14.27 -57.65
N SER A 252 5.14 -13.32 -57.96
CA SER A 252 4.14 -12.73 -57.08
C SER A 252 2.90 -13.61 -57.02
N VAL A 253 2.24 -13.72 -55.86
CA VAL A 253 0.81 -14.06 -55.84
C VAL A 253 0.11 -13.35 -54.67
N VAL A 254 -0.98 -12.69 -55.05
CA VAL A 254 -2.03 -12.07 -54.23
C VAL A 254 -2.80 -13.15 -53.46
N ALA A 255 -3.06 -12.95 -52.17
CA ALA A 255 -4.06 -13.71 -51.39
C ALA A 255 -4.74 -12.73 -50.41
N ALA A 256 -6.01 -12.36 -50.58
CA ALA A 256 -7.21 -13.15 -50.24
C ALA A 256 -7.22 -13.61 -48.77
N SER A 257 -8.01 -12.92 -47.94
CA SER A 257 -8.31 -13.28 -46.56
C SER A 257 -9.03 -14.64 -46.47
N PRO A 258 -8.65 -15.50 -45.51
CA PRO A 258 -9.50 -16.61 -45.08
C PRO A 258 -9.97 -16.45 -43.62
N LYS A 259 -11.30 -16.59 -43.49
CA LYS A 259 -12.08 -17.34 -42.49
C LYS A 259 -11.47 -17.56 -41.09
N ASN A 260 -12.15 -16.97 -40.10
CA ASN A 260 -12.03 -17.27 -38.67
C ASN A 260 -12.19 -18.78 -38.40
N THR A 261 -11.16 -19.36 -37.80
CA THR A 261 -11.24 -20.65 -37.10
C THR A 261 -10.89 -20.39 -35.65
N VAL A 262 -11.86 -20.57 -34.74
CA VAL A 262 -11.63 -20.54 -33.30
C VAL A 262 -10.79 -21.76 -32.94
N THR A 263 -9.57 -21.53 -32.45
CA THR A 263 -8.73 -22.56 -31.85
C THR A 263 -8.52 -22.24 -30.37
N SER A 264 -8.58 -23.30 -29.56
CA SER A 264 -8.53 -23.33 -28.11
C SER A 264 -7.23 -22.76 -27.54
N ARG A 265 -7.36 -22.06 -26.41
CA ARG A 265 -6.28 -21.42 -25.65
C ARG A 265 -5.42 -22.45 -24.91
N PRO A 266 -4.08 -22.35 -24.92
CA PRO A 266 -3.22 -23.18 -24.08
C PRO A 266 -3.22 -22.71 -22.61
N THR A 267 -3.07 -23.68 -21.71
CA THR A 267 -3.06 -23.58 -20.24
C THR A 267 -1.88 -22.75 -19.72
N PRO A 268 -2.05 -21.86 -18.72
CA PRO A 268 -0.94 -21.15 -18.10
C PRO A 268 -0.09 -22.06 -17.22
N THR A 269 1.23 -21.98 -17.39
CA THR A 269 2.25 -22.58 -16.52
C THR A 269 2.31 -21.85 -15.18
N THR A 270 2.10 -22.57 -14.08
CA THR A 270 2.23 -22.07 -12.69
C THR A 270 3.71 -21.97 -12.27
N LEU A 271 4.12 -20.80 -11.78
CA LEU A 271 5.36 -20.62 -11.01
C LEU A 271 5.12 -21.03 -9.55
N ILE A 272 5.97 -21.92 -9.05
CA ILE A 272 5.95 -22.49 -7.70
C ILE A 272 6.83 -21.62 -6.79
N ILE A 273 6.31 -21.17 -5.64
CA ILE A 273 7.10 -20.64 -4.51
C ILE A 273 7.45 -21.81 -3.58
N PRO A 274 8.69 -21.94 -3.08
CA PRO A 274 9.07 -23.04 -2.21
C PRO A 274 8.44 -22.84 -0.83
N VAL A 275 7.49 -23.71 -0.51
CA VAL A 275 7.01 -23.92 0.85
C VAL A 275 8.16 -24.59 1.61
N ASP A 276 8.42 -24.16 2.85
CA ASP A 276 9.23 -24.90 3.82
C ASP A 276 8.93 -26.40 3.69
N ASN A 277 9.94 -27.27 3.73
CA ASN A 277 9.92 -28.72 3.45
C ASN A 277 8.84 -29.53 4.22
N ALA A 278 7.58 -29.22 4.01
CA ALA A 278 6.42 -30.02 4.30
C ALA A 278 6.13 -30.77 3.01
N ALA A 279 6.05 -32.09 3.10
CA ALA A 279 5.65 -32.92 1.98
C ALA A 279 4.38 -32.35 1.33
N PRO A 280 4.25 -32.40 -0.02
CA PRO A 280 3.06 -31.92 -0.70
C PRO A 280 1.80 -32.48 -0.03
N LEU A 281 0.90 -31.59 0.40
CA LEU A 281 -0.35 -32.01 1.01
C LEU A 281 -1.21 -32.66 -0.05
N ASP A 282 -1.32 -33.98 -0.01
CA ASP A 282 -2.24 -34.73 -0.85
C ASP A 282 -3.69 -34.40 -0.47
N LEU A 283 -4.35 -33.66 -1.35
CA LEU A 283 -5.72 -33.19 -1.21
C LEU A 283 -6.50 -33.53 -2.49
N PRO A 284 -7.78 -33.93 -2.38
CA PRO A 284 -8.61 -34.13 -3.55
C PRO A 284 -8.71 -32.84 -4.38
N PRO A 285 -8.98 -32.91 -5.70
CA PRO A 285 -9.20 -31.73 -6.53
C PRO A 285 -10.25 -30.80 -5.95
N PHE A 286 -10.07 -29.50 -6.11
CA PHE A 286 -11.08 -28.54 -5.69
C PHE A 286 -12.34 -28.72 -6.57
N PRO A 287 -13.55 -28.76 -6.00
CA PRO A 287 -14.78 -28.93 -6.78
C PRO A 287 -14.95 -27.82 -7.83
N ASN A 288 -15.50 -28.16 -8.99
CA ASN A 288 -15.83 -27.16 -10.02
C ASN A 288 -16.95 -26.24 -9.51
N ILE A 289 -16.70 -24.93 -9.59
CA ILE A 289 -17.69 -23.89 -9.32
C ILE A 289 -18.08 -23.25 -10.65
N SER A 290 -19.37 -23.14 -10.91
CA SER A 290 -19.94 -22.39 -12.03
C SER A 290 -20.79 -21.21 -11.56
N ASP A 291 -21.18 -20.33 -12.48
CA ASP A 291 -22.04 -19.17 -12.22
C ASP A 291 -23.44 -19.53 -11.68
N THR A 292 -23.82 -20.81 -11.75
CA THR A 292 -25.08 -21.33 -11.20
C THR A 292 -24.94 -21.90 -9.79
N THR A 293 -23.74 -21.90 -9.22
CA THR A 293 -23.48 -22.46 -7.87
C THR A 293 -24.04 -21.50 -6.82
N SER A 294 -24.86 -22.00 -5.90
CA SER A 294 -25.42 -21.14 -4.86
C SER A 294 -24.33 -20.65 -3.89
N VAL A 295 -24.52 -19.47 -3.31
CA VAL A 295 -23.61 -18.93 -2.27
C VAL A 295 -23.44 -19.93 -1.13
N ARG A 296 -24.52 -20.63 -0.74
CA ARG A 296 -24.48 -21.66 0.31
C ARG A 296 -23.54 -22.82 -0.06
N ASP A 297 -23.60 -23.28 -1.30
CA ASP A 297 -22.77 -24.38 -1.78
C ASP A 297 -21.30 -23.96 -1.91
N ILE A 298 -21.03 -22.73 -2.37
CA ILE A 298 -19.68 -22.15 -2.39
C ILE A 298 -19.09 -22.12 -0.98
N LEU A 299 -19.84 -21.58 -0.01
CA LEU A 299 -19.39 -21.53 1.39
C LEU A 299 -19.13 -22.93 1.96
N LEU A 300 -19.96 -23.91 1.61
CA LEU A 300 -19.78 -25.29 2.05
C LEU A 300 -18.54 -25.95 1.41
N ILE A 301 -18.26 -25.67 0.14
CA ILE A 301 -17.05 -26.14 -0.55
C ILE A 301 -15.81 -25.56 0.11
N VAL A 302 -15.80 -24.25 0.38
CA VAL A 302 -14.69 -23.56 1.06
C VAL A 302 -14.49 -24.11 2.48
N LYS A 303 -15.57 -24.26 3.26
CA LYS A 303 -15.52 -24.85 4.61
C LYS A 303 -14.89 -26.24 4.60
N LYS A 304 -15.34 -27.14 3.73
CA LYS A 304 -14.80 -28.50 3.60
C LYS A 304 -13.32 -28.49 3.21
N ARG A 305 -12.90 -27.56 2.34
CA ARG A 305 -11.49 -27.43 1.96
C ARG A 305 -10.62 -26.99 3.13
N LEU A 306 -11.09 -26.02 3.91
CA LEU A 306 -10.40 -25.54 5.10
C LEU A 306 -10.32 -26.64 6.17
N GLU A 307 -11.39 -27.40 6.40
CA GLU A 307 -11.38 -28.55 7.31
C GLU A 307 -10.33 -29.61 6.93
N LEU A 308 -10.24 -29.95 5.64
CA LEU A 308 -9.21 -30.87 5.13
C LEU A 308 -7.79 -30.34 5.32
N LEU A 309 -7.58 -29.04 5.11
CA LEU A 309 -6.29 -28.41 5.35
C LEU A 309 -5.92 -28.48 6.83
N TYR A 310 -6.83 -28.11 7.72
CA TYR A 310 -6.64 -28.17 9.17
C TYR A 310 -6.32 -29.58 9.67
N GLN A 311 -7.02 -30.60 9.18
CA GLN A 311 -6.73 -32.00 9.48
C GLN A 311 -5.33 -32.42 9.04
N LYS A 312 -4.90 -31.99 7.85
CA LYS A 312 -3.61 -32.38 7.27
C LYS A 312 -2.42 -31.61 7.86
N THR A 313 -2.64 -30.38 8.33
CA THR A 313 -1.59 -29.55 8.95
C THR A 313 -1.56 -29.63 10.48
N GLY A 314 -2.46 -30.39 11.11
CA GLY A 314 -2.53 -30.52 12.57
C GLY A 314 -2.97 -29.25 13.31
N ASN A 315 -3.51 -28.27 12.60
CA ASN A 315 -4.03 -27.03 13.17
C ASN A 315 -5.52 -27.20 13.38
N THR A 316 -5.99 -27.42 14.61
CA THR A 316 -7.44 -27.41 14.87
C THR A 316 -7.97 -25.97 14.92
N PRO A 317 -9.06 -25.64 14.22
CA PRO A 317 -9.70 -24.34 14.36
C PRO A 317 -10.26 -24.20 15.78
N ASN A 318 -9.86 -23.15 16.49
CA ASN A 318 -10.56 -22.66 17.69
C ASN A 318 -11.83 -21.91 17.29
#